data_AF-A0A838V3V9-F1
#
_entry.id   AF-A0A838V3V9-F1
#
_cell.length_a   1.000
_cell.length_b   1.000
_cell.length_c   1.000
_cell.angle_alpha   90.00
_cell.angle_beta   90.00
_cell.angle_gamma   90.00
#
_symmetry.space_group_name_H-M   'P 1'
#
loop_
_entity.id
_entity.type
_entity.pdbx_description
1 polymer ?
#
loop_
_entity_poly.entity_id
_entity_poly.type
_entity_poly.pdbx_seq_one_letter_code
_entity_poly.pdbx_strand_id
1 'polypeptide(L)'
;CDMAAVESVCGGATIAGTDILALLAQLIDQSWVQVEVQPGNARYRLLEVVRQYADERRGVQGEHAWLAQRHAAHYLALTEEAHQALSGPEQGPWLTRLETEHDNVRAALQWALAQQQCELGLHLVRNLWRFWYARGYLREGAAWFTHFLTLSRPIAATFPPTLWIQVLFGAGRIAYFQGDYAASAQHFGEMRAVAEANGDAAQRASALTQLGNVALYTGAVAEARSLYAEGLALRRALGDARTIGSSLGNLGWVALLESDFQTAQAYFMECLPLHQHLSDTIEIMRTLTGLGLVATGLRDAAVAYDHFVACLAIAQRLDAKRAIADCLDGLAALAAAQGQHGRALRLAGAAEALELAIGNPLPPYWQKRRAEALAPARRALGDAASAEMLLAGRIMTLPQAIAEALAPSAPS
;
A
#
# COMPACT_ATOMS: atom_id res chain seq x y z
N CYS A 1 -6.11 -23.33 -12.86
CA CYS A 1 -5.45 -22.47 -13.85
C CYS A 1 -6.43 -22.16 -14.98
N ASP A 2 -6.15 -21.16 -15.82
CA ASP A 2 -6.92 -20.89 -17.04
C ASP A 2 -6.30 -21.61 -18.26
N MET A 3 -6.95 -21.52 -19.43
CA MET A 3 -6.47 -22.16 -20.66
C MET A 3 -5.08 -21.66 -21.09
N ALA A 4 -4.84 -20.35 -20.99
CA ALA A 4 -3.57 -19.74 -21.36
C ALA A 4 -2.40 -20.29 -20.51
N ALA A 5 -2.62 -20.52 -19.22
CA ALA A 5 -1.65 -21.18 -18.35
C ALA A 5 -1.42 -22.65 -18.78
N VAL A 6 -2.47 -23.40 -19.13
CA VAL A 6 -2.29 -24.79 -19.60
C VAL A 6 -1.48 -24.83 -20.89
N GLU A 7 -1.78 -23.98 -21.86
CA GLU A 7 -1.05 -23.91 -23.13
C GLU A 7 0.41 -23.48 -22.94
N SER A 8 0.63 -22.43 -22.14
CA SER A 8 1.97 -21.89 -21.88
C SER A 8 2.86 -22.89 -21.13
N VAL A 9 2.31 -23.65 -20.18
CA VAL A 9 3.08 -24.56 -19.33
C VAL A 9 3.24 -25.93 -19.97
N CYS A 10 2.16 -26.50 -20.51
CA CYS A 10 2.15 -27.86 -21.03
C CYS A 10 2.43 -27.93 -22.54
N GLY A 11 2.27 -26.84 -23.29
CA GLY A 11 2.47 -26.82 -24.74
C GLY A 11 3.93 -26.98 -25.15
N GLY A 12 4.23 -27.93 -26.04
CA GLY A 12 5.59 -28.17 -26.54
C GLY A 12 5.84 -29.61 -26.99
N ALA A 13 7.13 -29.96 -27.14
CA ALA A 13 7.61 -31.17 -27.81
C ALA A 13 7.08 -32.51 -27.26
N THR A 14 6.65 -32.57 -25.99
CA THR A 14 6.12 -33.79 -25.34
C THR A 14 4.63 -34.02 -25.57
N ILE A 15 3.88 -32.98 -25.94
CA ILE A 15 2.48 -33.05 -26.41
C ILE A 15 2.44 -32.66 -27.91
N ALA A 16 3.54 -32.86 -28.62
CA ALA A 16 3.62 -32.55 -30.05
C ALA A 16 2.66 -33.47 -30.82
N GLY A 17 1.54 -32.90 -31.28
CA GLY A 17 0.54 -33.59 -32.10
C GLY A 17 -0.76 -33.95 -31.41
N THR A 18 -0.92 -33.68 -30.11
CA THR A 18 -2.24 -33.80 -29.44
C THR A 18 -2.77 -32.40 -29.17
N ASP A 19 -3.98 -32.12 -29.64
CA ASP A 19 -4.68 -30.88 -29.30
C ASP A 19 -4.86 -30.82 -27.77
N ILE A 20 -4.27 -29.82 -27.12
CA ILE A 20 -4.33 -29.63 -25.66
C ILE A 20 -5.79 -29.51 -25.22
N LEU A 21 -6.66 -28.91 -26.05
CA LEU A 21 -8.09 -28.87 -25.80
C LEU A 21 -8.71 -30.26 -25.85
N ALA A 22 -8.31 -31.11 -26.79
CA ALA A 22 -8.80 -32.48 -26.89
C ALA A 22 -8.35 -33.35 -25.70
N LEU A 23 -7.12 -33.18 -25.22
CA LEU A 23 -6.62 -33.89 -24.03
C LEU A 23 -7.33 -33.40 -22.75
N LEU A 24 -7.53 -32.09 -22.60
CA LEU A 24 -8.30 -31.53 -21.50
C LEU A 24 -9.75 -32.04 -21.54
N ALA A 25 -10.39 -32.06 -22.71
CA ALA A 25 -11.74 -32.60 -22.87
C ALA A 25 -11.82 -34.07 -22.43
N GLN A 26 -10.83 -34.90 -22.80
CA GLN A 26 -10.77 -36.30 -22.34
C GLN A 26 -10.62 -36.41 -20.81
N LEU A 27 -9.77 -35.58 -20.20
CA LEU A 27 -9.59 -35.57 -18.74
C LEU A 27 -10.83 -35.07 -17.99
N ILE A 28 -11.61 -34.17 -18.61
CA ILE A 28 -12.89 -33.69 -18.09
C ILE A 28 -13.94 -34.80 -18.20
N ASP A 29 -14.03 -35.48 -19.34
CA ASP A 29 -14.94 -36.62 -19.54
C ASP A 29 -14.65 -37.76 -18.55
N GLN A 30 -13.37 -37.99 -18.23
CA GLN A 30 -12.93 -38.96 -17.23
C GLN A 30 -13.09 -38.46 -15.78
N SER A 31 -13.63 -37.26 -15.57
CA SER A 31 -13.80 -36.62 -14.26
C SER A 31 -12.49 -36.43 -13.47
N TRP A 32 -11.34 -36.41 -14.13
CA TRP A 32 -10.05 -36.15 -13.49
C TRP A 32 -9.80 -34.64 -13.33
N VAL A 33 -10.31 -33.85 -14.26
CA VAL A 33 -10.26 -32.38 -14.25
C VAL A 33 -11.67 -31.82 -14.19
N GLN A 34 -11.90 -30.88 -13.28
CA GLN A 34 -13.13 -30.11 -13.18
C GLN A 34 -12.98 -28.78 -13.91
N VAL A 35 -14.05 -28.36 -14.60
CA VAL A 35 -14.15 -27.04 -15.21
C VAL A 35 -15.08 -26.17 -14.40
N GLU A 36 -14.56 -25.07 -13.89
CA GLU A 36 -15.36 -23.97 -13.34
C GLU A 36 -15.50 -22.91 -14.43
N VAL A 37 -16.70 -22.76 -14.97
CA VAL A 37 -17.00 -21.72 -15.96
C VAL A 37 -17.27 -20.42 -15.22
N GLN A 38 -16.42 -19.42 -15.44
CA GLN A 38 -16.62 -18.05 -14.99
C GLN A 38 -16.99 -17.17 -16.19
N PRO A 39 -17.69 -16.04 -16.00
CA PRO A 39 -18.01 -15.13 -17.10
C PRO A 39 -16.72 -14.69 -17.82
N GLY A 40 -16.53 -15.17 -19.05
CA GLY A 40 -15.37 -14.84 -19.89
C GLY A 40 -14.12 -15.70 -19.72
N ASN A 41 -14.09 -16.69 -18.81
CA ASN A 41 -12.93 -17.60 -18.69
C ASN A 41 -13.30 -18.99 -18.13
N ALA A 42 -12.72 -20.05 -18.70
CA ALA A 42 -12.86 -21.42 -18.19
C ALA A 42 -11.65 -21.77 -17.32
N ARG A 43 -11.90 -22.22 -16.09
CA ARG A 43 -10.84 -22.60 -15.15
C ARG A 43 -10.82 -24.11 -14.96
N TYR A 44 -9.63 -24.67 -15.01
CA TYR A 44 -9.38 -26.09 -14.83
C TYR A 44 -8.80 -26.34 -13.44
N ARG A 45 -9.40 -27.28 -12.70
CA ARG A 45 -8.93 -27.75 -11.39
C ARG A 45 -8.81 -29.26 -11.40
N LEU A 46 -7.69 -29.77 -10.90
CA LEU A 46 -7.51 -31.19 -10.66
C LEU A 46 -8.16 -31.55 -9.33
N LEU A 47 -8.81 -32.71 -9.24
CA LEU A 47 -9.33 -33.22 -7.96
C LEU A 47 -8.17 -33.45 -6.97
N GLU A 48 -8.39 -33.11 -5.69
CA GLU A 48 -7.37 -33.20 -4.64
C GLU A 48 -6.74 -34.61 -4.53
N VAL A 49 -7.57 -35.65 -4.67
CA VAL A 49 -7.14 -37.05 -4.63
C VAL A 49 -6.21 -37.39 -5.81
N VAL A 50 -6.50 -36.85 -6.99
CA VAL A 50 -5.68 -37.04 -8.19
C VAL A 50 -4.37 -36.25 -8.07
N ARG A 51 -4.40 -35.07 -7.44
CA ARG A 51 -3.21 -34.28 -7.13
C ARG A 51 -2.27 -35.03 -6.18
N GLN A 52 -2.78 -35.54 -5.08
CA GLN A 52 -2.01 -36.32 -4.10
C GLN A 52 -1.37 -37.55 -4.74
N TYR A 53 -2.13 -38.28 -5.55
CA TYR A 53 -1.61 -39.44 -6.29
C TYR A 53 -0.52 -39.07 -7.31
N ALA A 54 -0.71 -37.95 -8.03
CA ALA A 54 0.28 -37.46 -8.98
C ALA A 54 1.57 -37.03 -8.28
N ASP A 55 1.47 -36.38 -7.11
CA ASP A 55 2.63 -35.96 -6.33
C ASP A 55 3.38 -37.15 -5.70
N GLU A 56 2.68 -38.19 -5.25
CA GLU A 56 3.29 -39.45 -4.80
C GLU A 56 4.05 -40.17 -5.93
N ARG A 57 3.55 -40.11 -7.16
CA ARG A 57 4.23 -40.69 -8.33
C ARG A 57 5.38 -39.84 -8.87
N ARG A 58 5.36 -38.52 -8.69
CA ARG A 58 6.43 -37.59 -9.10
C ARG A 58 7.76 -37.85 -8.38
N GLY A 59 7.74 -38.48 -7.20
CA GLY A 59 8.95 -38.83 -6.44
C GLY A 59 9.87 -39.85 -7.11
N VAL A 60 9.45 -40.50 -8.20
CA VAL A 60 10.18 -41.63 -8.82
C VAL A 60 10.98 -41.24 -10.07
N GLN A 61 10.67 -40.13 -10.74
CA GLN A 61 11.36 -39.71 -11.97
C GLN A 61 11.47 -38.18 -12.04
N GLY A 62 12.70 -37.65 -12.11
CA GLY A 62 12.99 -36.24 -12.39
C GLY A 62 12.60 -35.75 -13.79
N GLU A 63 11.74 -36.47 -14.50
CA GLU A 63 11.40 -36.30 -15.93
C GLU A 63 10.52 -35.08 -16.23
N HIS A 64 10.12 -34.33 -15.20
CA HIS A 64 9.19 -33.20 -15.32
C HIS A 64 9.67 -31.89 -14.69
N ALA A 65 10.96 -31.76 -14.35
CA ALA A 65 11.53 -30.51 -13.81
C ALA A 65 11.27 -29.29 -14.72
N TRP A 66 11.23 -29.51 -16.05
CA TRP A 66 10.93 -28.49 -17.04
C TRP A 66 9.49 -27.94 -16.93
N LEU A 67 8.51 -28.74 -16.49
CA LEU A 67 7.12 -28.27 -16.30
C LEU A 67 7.03 -27.25 -15.17
N ALA A 68 7.72 -27.54 -14.06
CA ALA A 68 7.77 -26.61 -12.92
C ALA A 68 8.50 -25.31 -13.29
N GLN A 69 9.57 -25.40 -14.10
CA GLN A 69 10.25 -24.23 -14.65
C GLN A 69 9.33 -23.39 -15.55
N ARG A 70 8.59 -24.02 -16.47
CA ARG A 70 7.63 -23.30 -17.35
C ARG A 70 6.47 -22.71 -16.58
N HIS A 71 5.97 -23.40 -15.56
CA HIS A 71 4.98 -22.88 -14.63
C HIS A 71 5.51 -21.62 -13.92
N ALA A 72 6.71 -21.68 -13.35
CA ALA A 72 7.32 -20.52 -12.69
C ALA A 72 7.53 -19.35 -13.67
N ALA A 73 7.97 -19.62 -14.90
CA ALA A 73 8.14 -18.60 -15.93
C ALA A 73 6.81 -17.95 -16.36
N HIS A 74 5.75 -18.76 -16.53
CA HIS A 74 4.41 -18.25 -16.86
C HIS A 74 3.88 -17.31 -15.76
N TYR A 75 3.96 -17.73 -14.50
CA TYR A 75 3.50 -16.91 -13.39
C TYR A 75 4.41 -15.71 -13.10
N LEU A 76 5.69 -15.78 -13.45
CA LEU A 76 6.55 -14.60 -13.47
C LEU A 76 6.02 -13.56 -14.47
N ALA A 77 5.78 -13.95 -15.73
CA ALA A 77 5.26 -13.04 -16.76
C ALA A 77 3.93 -12.40 -16.33
N LEU A 78 3.01 -13.21 -15.77
CA LEU A 78 1.76 -12.71 -15.21
C LEU A 78 1.99 -11.62 -14.14
N THR A 79 2.93 -11.85 -13.21
CA THR A 79 3.22 -10.87 -12.16
C THR A 79 3.90 -9.61 -12.69
N GLU A 80 4.67 -9.70 -13.78
CA GLU A 80 5.31 -8.54 -14.41
C GLU A 80 4.28 -7.63 -15.08
N GLU A 81 3.32 -8.21 -15.82
CA GLU A 81 2.16 -7.48 -16.36
C GLU A 81 1.37 -6.81 -15.23
N ALA A 82 1.08 -7.57 -14.17
CA ALA A 82 0.36 -7.06 -13.02
C ALA A 82 1.11 -5.92 -12.33
N HIS A 83 2.43 -6.00 -12.17
CA HIS A 83 3.22 -4.95 -11.53
C HIS A 83 3.05 -3.58 -12.20
N GLN A 84 2.99 -3.56 -13.53
CA GLN A 84 2.78 -2.34 -14.32
C GLN A 84 1.33 -1.84 -14.15
N ALA A 85 0.35 -2.74 -14.30
CA ALA A 85 -1.06 -2.37 -14.26
C ALA A 85 -1.58 -1.97 -12.87
N LEU A 86 -0.99 -2.51 -11.79
CA LEU A 86 -1.33 -2.17 -10.40
C LEU A 86 -1.01 -0.73 -10.01
N SER A 87 -0.28 0.01 -10.86
CA SER A 87 0.00 1.44 -10.67
C SER A 87 -0.90 2.35 -11.53
N GLY A 88 -1.87 1.78 -12.26
CA GLY A 88 -2.74 2.48 -13.20
C GLY A 88 -4.23 2.17 -13.02
N PRO A 89 -5.09 2.56 -13.98
CA PRO A 89 -6.54 2.44 -13.85
C PRO A 89 -7.06 0.98 -13.81
N GLU A 90 -6.26 0.02 -14.25
CA GLU A 90 -6.62 -1.41 -14.29
C GLU A 90 -6.30 -2.16 -12.97
N GLN A 91 -5.98 -1.43 -11.90
CA GLN A 91 -5.64 -2.02 -10.60
C GLN A 91 -6.69 -3.04 -10.10
N GLY A 92 -7.98 -2.70 -10.17
CA GLY A 92 -9.07 -3.55 -9.65
C GLY A 92 -9.17 -4.93 -10.33
N PRO A 93 -9.30 -4.99 -11.67
CA PRO A 93 -9.27 -6.23 -12.42
C PRO A 93 -8.02 -7.08 -12.15
N TRP A 94 -6.83 -6.46 -12.12
CA TRP A 94 -5.57 -7.17 -11.87
C TRP A 94 -5.45 -7.72 -10.45
N LEU A 95 -5.90 -6.98 -9.43
CA LEU A 95 -5.98 -7.49 -8.07
C LEU A 95 -6.92 -8.71 -7.97
N THR A 96 -7.98 -8.78 -8.77
CA THR A 96 -8.91 -9.91 -8.79
C THR A 96 -8.29 -11.11 -9.51
N ARG A 97 -7.60 -10.87 -10.62
CA ARG A 97 -6.86 -11.91 -11.34
C ARG A 97 -5.77 -12.52 -10.47
N LEU A 98 -4.92 -11.69 -9.84
CA LEU A 98 -3.87 -12.16 -8.94
C LEU A 98 -4.42 -12.93 -7.73
N GLU A 99 -5.55 -12.50 -7.16
CA GLU A 99 -6.23 -13.23 -6.09
C GLU A 99 -6.58 -14.65 -6.54
N THR A 100 -7.12 -14.77 -7.75
CA THR A 100 -7.55 -16.06 -8.31
C THR A 100 -6.37 -16.97 -8.68
N GLU A 101 -5.22 -16.39 -9.00
CA GLU A 101 -3.96 -17.09 -9.31
C GLU A 101 -3.02 -17.23 -8.10
N HIS A 102 -3.42 -16.76 -6.92
CA HIS A 102 -2.50 -16.59 -5.78
C HIS A 102 -1.82 -17.90 -5.37
N ASP A 103 -2.56 -19.01 -5.32
CA ASP A 103 -1.98 -20.31 -4.99
C ASP A 103 -0.98 -20.81 -6.04
N ASN A 104 -1.19 -20.48 -7.32
CA ASN A 104 -0.26 -20.84 -8.38
C ASN A 104 1.02 -19.98 -8.30
N VAL A 105 0.88 -18.69 -7.98
CA VAL A 105 2.03 -17.82 -7.71
C VAL A 105 2.80 -18.30 -6.47
N ARG A 106 2.11 -18.76 -5.41
CA ARG A 106 2.74 -19.36 -4.23
C ARG A 106 3.52 -20.62 -4.58
N ALA A 107 2.97 -21.48 -5.44
CA ALA A 107 3.68 -22.66 -5.94
C ALA A 107 4.94 -22.28 -6.74
N ALA A 108 4.89 -21.22 -7.55
CA ALA A 108 6.06 -20.70 -8.26
C ALA A 108 7.14 -20.17 -7.30
N LEU A 109 6.76 -19.42 -6.25
CA LEU A 109 7.67 -18.95 -5.20
C LEU A 109 8.32 -20.13 -4.44
N GLN A 110 7.52 -21.12 -4.05
CA GLN A 110 8.00 -22.33 -3.37
C GLN A 110 9.01 -23.09 -4.21
N TRP A 111 8.70 -23.29 -5.50
CA TRP A 111 9.62 -23.95 -6.42
C TRP A 111 10.92 -23.16 -6.60
N ALA A 112 10.83 -21.85 -6.78
CA ALA A 112 11.99 -20.98 -6.91
C ALA A 112 12.90 -21.06 -5.69
N LEU A 113 12.33 -21.08 -4.48
CA LEU A 113 13.06 -21.23 -3.24
C LEU A 113 13.73 -22.61 -3.13
N ALA A 114 12.98 -23.68 -3.42
CA ALA A 114 13.48 -25.06 -3.35
C ALA A 114 14.63 -25.32 -4.33
N GLN A 115 14.58 -24.71 -5.52
CA GLN A 115 15.62 -24.81 -6.55
C GLN A 115 16.71 -23.72 -6.43
N GLN A 116 16.65 -22.87 -5.40
CA GLN A 116 17.54 -21.72 -5.20
C GLN A 116 17.64 -20.79 -6.42
N GLN A 117 16.55 -20.62 -7.15
CA GLN A 117 16.41 -19.70 -8.28
C GLN A 117 16.22 -18.27 -7.76
N CYS A 118 17.30 -17.68 -7.23
CA CYS A 118 17.29 -16.39 -6.55
C CYS A 118 16.70 -15.27 -7.43
N GLU A 119 17.17 -15.12 -8.66
CA GLU A 119 16.72 -14.03 -9.55
C GLU A 119 15.22 -14.11 -9.84
N LEU A 120 14.71 -15.31 -10.17
CA LEU A 120 13.28 -15.53 -10.40
C LEU A 120 12.45 -15.19 -9.15
N GLY A 121 12.91 -15.63 -7.98
CA GLY A 121 12.28 -15.31 -6.71
C GLY A 121 12.25 -13.81 -6.41
N LEU A 122 13.37 -13.11 -6.62
CA LEU A 122 13.47 -11.66 -6.46
C LEU A 122 12.51 -10.91 -7.38
N HIS A 123 12.39 -11.33 -8.65
CA HIS A 123 11.43 -10.79 -9.59
C HIS A 123 9.98 -10.98 -9.12
N LEU A 124 9.62 -12.18 -8.66
CA LEU A 124 8.28 -12.46 -8.14
C LEU A 124 7.94 -11.57 -6.94
N VAL A 125 8.80 -11.53 -5.92
CA VAL A 125 8.51 -10.75 -4.70
C VAL A 125 8.42 -9.25 -4.97
N ARG A 126 9.27 -8.67 -5.84
CA ARG A 126 9.17 -7.24 -6.20
C ARG A 126 7.87 -6.91 -6.94
N ASN A 127 7.29 -7.87 -7.65
CA ASN A 127 6.06 -7.66 -8.41
C ASN A 127 4.83 -7.72 -7.50
N LEU A 128 4.88 -8.53 -6.45
CA LEU A 128 3.73 -8.89 -5.62
C LEU A 128 3.48 -7.98 -4.41
N TRP A 129 4.44 -7.14 -3.99
CA TRP A 129 4.27 -6.36 -2.75
C TRP A 129 3.00 -5.48 -2.74
N ARG A 130 2.62 -4.89 -3.89
CA ARG A 130 1.38 -4.09 -4.02
C ARG A 130 0.14 -4.94 -3.84
N PHE A 131 0.15 -6.15 -4.40
CA PHE A 131 -0.94 -7.11 -4.26
C PHE A 131 -1.08 -7.56 -2.79
N TRP A 132 0.03 -7.93 -2.15
CA TRP A 132 0.02 -8.32 -0.73
C TRP A 132 -0.46 -7.19 0.18
N TYR A 133 -0.09 -5.95 -0.11
CA TYR A 133 -0.63 -4.78 0.59
C TYR A 133 -2.14 -4.65 0.36
N ALA A 134 -2.59 -4.62 -0.89
CA ALA A 134 -3.99 -4.36 -1.24
C ALA A 134 -4.96 -5.45 -0.75
N ARG A 135 -4.51 -6.71 -0.68
CA ARG A 135 -5.32 -7.86 -0.24
C ARG A 135 -5.07 -8.29 1.20
N GLY A 136 -4.17 -7.61 1.92
CA GLY A 136 -3.91 -7.88 3.33
C GLY A 136 -2.97 -9.07 3.64
N TYR A 137 -2.26 -9.59 2.64
CA TYR A 137 -1.29 -10.68 2.78
C TYR A 137 0.10 -10.20 3.26
N LEU A 138 0.15 -9.18 4.11
CA LEU A 138 1.42 -8.55 4.53
C LEU A 138 2.40 -9.54 5.19
N ARG A 139 1.89 -10.44 6.05
CA ARG A 139 2.72 -11.46 6.74
C ARG A 139 3.34 -12.47 5.77
N GLU A 140 2.56 -12.93 4.81
CA GLU A 140 3.06 -13.82 3.76
C GLU A 140 4.12 -13.11 2.91
N GLY A 141 3.84 -11.89 2.47
CA GLY A 141 4.78 -11.11 1.69
C GLY A 141 6.10 -10.87 2.43
N ALA A 142 6.04 -10.56 3.73
CA ALA A 142 7.23 -10.38 4.56
C ALA A 142 8.06 -11.67 4.63
N ALA A 143 7.44 -12.82 4.86
CA ALA A 143 8.12 -14.11 4.89
C ALA A 143 8.84 -14.40 3.56
N TRP A 144 8.17 -14.18 2.43
CA TRP A 144 8.79 -14.37 1.11
C TRP A 144 9.97 -13.43 0.87
N PHE A 145 9.84 -12.15 1.21
CA PHE A 145 10.97 -11.20 1.15
C PHE A 145 12.13 -11.66 2.02
N THR A 146 11.89 -12.09 3.26
CA THR A 146 12.94 -12.59 4.16
C THR A 146 13.66 -13.79 3.55
N HIS A 147 12.93 -14.80 3.04
CA HIS A 147 13.53 -15.98 2.45
C HIS A 147 14.44 -15.64 1.27
N PHE A 148 13.94 -14.87 0.30
CA PHE A 148 14.71 -14.54 -0.91
C PHE A 148 15.84 -13.54 -0.64
N LEU A 149 15.66 -12.57 0.26
CA LEU A 149 16.74 -11.67 0.66
C LEU A 149 17.85 -12.42 1.39
N THR A 150 17.53 -13.31 2.34
CA THR A 150 18.55 -14.10 3.05
C THR A 150 19.32 -15.00 2.09
N LEU A 151 18.63 -15.67 1.16
CA LEU A 151 19.26 -16.54 0.17
C LEU A 151 20.13 -15.74 -0.82
N SER A 152 19.67 -14.57 -1.25
CA SER A 152 20.30 -13.81 -2.34
C SER A 152 21.38 -12.84 -1.87
N ARG A 153 21.37 -12.42 -0.59
CA ARG A 153 22.32 -11.41 -0.05
C ARG A 153 23.80 -11.79 -0.23
N PRO A 154 24.24 -13.05 -0.04
CA PRO A 154 25.64 -13.43 -0.31
C PRO A 154 26.09 -13.25 -1.76
N ILE A 155 25.15 -13.27 -2.71
CA ILE A 155 25.39 -13.14 -4.15
C ILE A 155 24.81 -11.84 -4.72
N ALA A 156 24.48 -10.86 -3.88
CA ALA A 156 23.76 -9.64 -4.28
C ALA A 156 24.45 -8.87 -5.41
N ALA A 157 25.79 -8.89 -5.44
CA ALA A 157 26.61 -8.23 -6.47
C ALA A 157 26.45 -8.83 -7.88
N THR A 158 25.82 -10.01 -8.01
CA THR A 158 25.55 -10.65 -9.30
C THR A 158 24.29 -10.13 -9.99
N PHE A 159 23.40 -9.46 -9.25
CA PHE A 159 22.15 -8.93 -9.80
C PHE A 159 22.31 -7.48 -10.27
N PRO A 160 21.47 -7.03 -11.22
CA PRO A 160 21.38 -5.61 -11.54
C PRO A 160 21.06 -4.78 -10.29
N PRO A 161 21.76 -3.66 -10.04
CA PRO A 161 21.48 -2.79 -8.90
C PRO A 161 20.02 -2.33 -8.83
N THR A 162 19.40 -2.11 -10.00
CA THR A 162 18.00 -1.72 -10.14
C THR A 162 17.04 -2.79 -9.61
N LEU A 163 17.30 -4.07 -9.88
CA LEU A 163 16.51 -5.17 -9.33
C LEU A 163 16.63 -5.21 -7.81
N TRP A 164 17.85 -5.13 -7.28
CA TRP A 164 18.07 -5.16 -5.82
C TRP A 164 17.38 -4.00 -5.11
N ILE A 165 17.49 -2.78 -5.67
CA ILE A 165 16.78 -1.59 -5.17
C ILE A 165 15.26 -1.80 -5.15
N GLN A 166 14.67 -2.38 -6.19
CA GLN A 166 13.23 -2.63 -6.24
C GLN A 166 12.77 -3.68 -5.22
N VAL A 167 13.58 -4.70 -4.98
CA VAL A 167 13.30 -5.71 -3.94
C VAL A 167 13.38 -5.07 -2.55
N LEU A 168 14.43 -4.30 -2.27
CA LEU A 168 14.57 -3.57 -1.00
C LEU A 168 13.43 -2.58 -0.78
N PHE A 169 12.99 -1.90 -1.84
CA PHE A 169 11.83 -1.03 -1.79
C PHE A 169 10.56 -1.80 -1.40
N GLY A 170 10.29 -2.94 -2.07
CA GLY A 170 9.15 -3.80 -1.76
C GLY A 170 9.17 -4.33 -0.32
N ALA A 171 10.31 -4.86 0.13
CA ALA A 171 10.51 -5.34 1.50
C ALA A 171 10.31 -4.23 2.53
N GLY A 172 10.93 -3.06 2.31
CA GLY A 172 10.79 -1.88 3.17
C GLY A 172 9.34 -1.38 3.26
N ARG A 173 8.57 -1.46 2.17
CA ARG A 173 7.14 -1.11 2.13
C ARG A 173 6.29 -2.10 2.91
N ILE A 174 6.52 -3.41 2.75
CA ILE A 174 5.79 -4.43 3.53
C ILE A 174 6.05 -4.26 5.02
N ALA A 175 7.33 -4.12 5.43
CA ALA A 175 7.70 -3.88 6.82
C ALA A 175 7.04 -2.60 7.38
N TYR A 176 7.05 -1.52 6.60
CA TYR A 176 6.37 -0.27 6.95
C TYR A 176 4.87 -0.47 7.23
N PHE A 177 4.16 -1.19 6.36
CA PHE A 177 2.73 -1.46 6.53
C PHE A 177 2.41 -2.43 7.66
N GLN A 178 3.36 -3.28 8.06
CA GLN A 178 3.25 -4.12 9.25
C GLN A 178 3.54 -3.35 10.55
N GLY A 179 4.03 -2.10 10.46
CA GLY A 179 4.49 -1.32 11.60
C GLY A 179 5.89 -1.71 12.10
N ASP A 180 6.61 -2.59 11.38
CA ASP A 180 8.02 -2.89 11.65
C ASP A 180 8.89 -1.79 11.03
N TYR A 181 8.88 -0.63 11.68
CA TYR A 181 9.63 0.54 11.25
C TYR A 181 11.15 0.35 11.33
N ALA A 182 11.63 -0.56 12.18
CA ALA A 182 13.05 -0.87 12.28
C ALA A 182 13.53 -1.64 11.04
N ALA A 183 12.84 -2.73 10.66
CA ALA A 183 13.14 -3.46 9.43
C ALA A 183 12.94 -2.57 8.18
N SER A 184 11.90 -1.74 8.19
CA SER A 184 11.66 -0.77 7.11
C SER A 184 12.82 0.21 6.92
N ALA A 185 13.31 0.81 8.01
CA ALA A 185 14.48 1.70 7.98
C ALA A 185 15.74 0.97 7.49
N GLN A 186 15.96 -0.28 7.90
CA GLN A 186 17.09 -1.07 7.43
C GLN A 186 17.05 -1.29 5.92
N HIS A 187 15.90 -1.70 5.36
CA HIS A 187 15.76 -1.94 3.92
C HIS A 187 15.92 -0.66 3.10
N PHE A 188 15.34 0.46 3.53
CA PHE A 188 15.50 1.74 2.83
C PHE A 188 16.91 2.34 3.00
N GLY A 189 17.57 2.09 4.13
CA GLY A 189 18.97 2.46 4.35
C GLY A 189 19.92 1.72 3.40
N GLU A 190 19.70 0.41 3.22
CA GLU A 190 20.43 -0.39 2.24
C GLU A 190 20.13 0.07 0.80
N MET A 191 18.86 0.36 0.48
CA MET A 191 18.45 0.89 -0.82
C MET A 191 19.20 2.20 -1.14
N ARG A 192 19.32 3.10 -0.14
CA ARG A 192 20.09 4.34 -0.27
C ARG A 192 21.56 4.08 -0.56
N ALA A 193 22.19 3.15 0.18
CA ALA A 193 23.60 2.82 0.00
C ALA A 193 23.88 2.24 -1.40
N VAL A 194 23.00 1.38 -1.91
CA VAL A 194 23.12 0.82 -3.26
C VAL A 194 22.93 1.90 -4.33
N ALA A 195 21.94 2.78 -4.18
CA ALA A 195 21.74 3.89 -5.10
C ALA A 195 22.94 4.86 -5.11
N GLU A 196 23.52 5.16 -3.95
CA GLU A 196 24.70 6.01 -3.83
C GLU A 196 25.94 5.39 -4.48
N ALA A 197 26.21 4.09 -4.24
CA ALA A 197 27.33 3.38 -4.85
C ALA A 197 27.25 3.32 -6.39
N ASN A 198 26.05 3.40 -6.96
CA ASN A 198 25.81 3.35 -8.40
C ASN A 198 25.56 4.73 -9.03
N GLY A 199 25.62 5.82 -8.26
CA GLY A 199 25.36 7.17 -8.76
C GLY A 199 23.90 7.42 -9.20
N ASP A 200 22.95 6.61 -8.73
CA ASP A 200 21.53 6.75 -9.06
C ASP A 200 20.86 7.77 -8.11
N ALA A 201 20.95 9.05 -8.49
CA ALA A 201 20.40 10.15 -7.71
C ALA A 201 18.86 10.05 -7.53
N ALA A 202 18.15 9.50 -8.52
CA ALA A 202 16.69 9.35 -8.46
C ALA A 202 16.30 8.31 -7.41
N GLN A 203 16.96 7.14 -7.40
CA GLN A 203 16.71 6.11 -6.40
C GLN A 203 17.22 6.50 -5.02
N ARG A 204 18.31 7.26 -4.92
CA ARG A 204 18.76 7.85 -3.64
C ARG A 204 17.69 8.77 -3.06
N ALA A 205 17.12 9.67 -3.86
CA ALA A 205 16.04 10.55 -3.42
C ALA A 205 14.78 9.77 -3.01
N SER A 206 14.46 8.70 -3.74
CA SER A 206 13.36 7.78 -3.39
C SER A 206 13.61 7.12 -2.02
N ALA A 207 14.79 6.55 -1.78
CA ALA A 207 15.15 5.95 -0.50
C ALA A 207 15.09 6.95 0.67
N LEU A 208 15.60 8.18 0.46
CA LEU A 208 15.52 9.27 1.46
C LEU A 208 14.08 9.63 1.82
N THR A 209 13.17 9.61 0.85
CA THR A 209 11.74 9.86 1.10
C THR A 209 11.13 8.76 1.93
N GLN A 210 11.48 7.51 1.63
CA GLN A 210 10.98 6.37 2.38
C GLN A 210 11.51 6.35 3.81
N LEU A 211 12.80 6.66 4.03
CA LEU A 211 13.37 6.85 5.37
C LEU A 211 12.69 8.01 6.11
N GLY A 212 12.45 9.13 5.42
CA GLY A 212 11.73 10.27 5.98
C GLY A 212 10.31 9.89 6.42
N ASN A 213 9.61 9.05 5.64
CA ASN A 213 8.30 8.52 6.00
C ASN A 213 8.38 7.66 7.27
N VAL A 214 9.39 6.81 7.40
CA VAL A 214 9.61 6.02 8.63
C VAL A 214 9.84 6.95 9.82
N ALA A 215 10.76 7.91 9.70
CA ALA A 215 11.09 8.87 10.75
C ALA A 215 9.86 9.70 11.18
N LEU A 216 9.04 10.14 10.22
CA LEU A 216 7.82 10.88 10.51
C LEU A 216 6.81 10.03 11.30
N TYR A 217 6.66 8.76 10.92
CA TYR A 217 5.72 7.84 11.55
C TYR A 217 6.16 7.36 12.94
N THR A 218 7.46 7.33 13.21
CA THR A 218 8.02 7.05 14.55
C THR A 218 8.18 8.30 15.41
N GLY A 219 7.87 9.49 14.88
CA GLY A 219 7.94 10.76 15.60
C GLY A 219 9.33 11.42 15.62
N ALA A 220 10.30 10.90 14.86
CA ALA A 220 11.62 11.50 14.66
C ALA A 220 11.54 12.67 13.64
N VAL A 221 10.79 13.72 13.98
CA VAL A 221 10.43 14.81 13.06
C VAL A 221 11.66 15.55 12.49
N ALA A 222 12.67 15.81 13.32
CA ALA A 222 13.90 16.48 12.87
C ALA A 222 14.70 15.65 11.86
N GLU A 223 14.74 14.33 12.05
CA GLU A 223 15.37 13.41 11.10
C GLU A 223 14.59 13.36 9.79
N ALA A 224 13.25 13.28 9.85
CA ALA A 224 12.39 13.33 8.69
C ALA A 224 12.62 14.61 7.87
N ARG A 225 12.73 15.77 8.54
CA ARG A 225 13.06 17.06 7.90
C ARG A 225 14.35 16.97 7.08
N SER A 226 15.43 16.48 7.70
CA SER A 226 16.74 16.36 7.07
C SER A 226 16.69 15.47 5.83
N LEU A 227 16.08 14.29 5.97
CA LEU A 227 15.94 13.30 4.90
C LEU A 227 15.12 13.85 3.70
N TYR A 228 13.99 14.50 3.96
CA TYR A 228 13.18 15.09 2.90
C TYR A 228 13.87 16.28 2.22
N ALA A 229 14.58 17.13 2.98
CA ALA A 229 15.32 18.26 2.42
C ALA A 229 16.45 17.80 1.49
N GLU A 230 17.20 16.77 1.89
CA GLU A 230 18.23 16.15 1.04
C GLU A 230 17.61 15.55 -0.24
N GLY A 231 16.52 14.80 -0.11
CA GLY A 231 15.81 14.21 -1.26
C GLY A 231 15.25 15.27 -2.22
N LEU A 232 14.73 16.39 -1.69
CA LEU A 232 14.26 17.52 -2.50
C LEU A 232 15.39 18.18 -3.27
N ALA A 233 16.56 18.38 -2.65
CA ALA A 233 17.73 18.96 -3.32
C ALA A 233 18.17 18.10 -4.52
N LEU A 234 18.21 16.78 -4.35
CA LEU A 234 18.53 15.85 -5.44
C LEU A 234 17.49 15.93 -6.58
N ARG A 235 16.20 15.95 -6.27
CA ARG A 235 15.12 16.03 -7.27
C ARG A 235 15.10 17.35 -8.03
N ARG A 236 15.40 18.45 -7.35
CA ARG A 236 15.57 19.77 -7.99
C ARG A 236 16.72 19.75 -9.00
N ALA A 237 17.84 19.12 -8.66
CA ALA A 237 18.95 18.96 -9.59
C ALA A 237 18.60 18.09 -10.81
N LEU A 238 17.67 17.14 -10.67
CA LEU A 238 17.19 16.27 -11.74
C LEU A 238 16.06 16.89 -12.59
N GLY A 239 15.44 17.99 -12.15
CA GLY A 239 14.33 18.64 -12.87
C GLY A 239 13.00 17.86 -12.85
N ASP A 240 12.83 16.91 -11.91
CA ASP A 240 11.63 16.07 -11.84
C ASP A 240 10.50 16.77 -11.07
N ALA A 241 9.65 17.49 -11.80
CA ALA A 241 8.54 18.26 -11.24
C ALA A 241 7.55 17.42 -10.41
N ARG A 242 7.31 16.14 -10.79
CA ARG A 242 6.39 15.25 -10.05
C ARG A 242 6.92 14.96 -8.67
N THR A 243 8.18 14.56 -8.58
CA THR A 243 8.75 14.14 -7.30
C THR A 243 9.13 15.33 -6.41
N ILE A 244 9.30 16.54 -6.97
CA ILE A 244 9.39 17.79 -6.21
C ILE A 244 8.10 18.05 -5.43
N GLY A 245 6.92 17.93 -6.06
CA GLY A 245 5.62 18.13 -5.40
C GLY A 245 5.44 17.26 -4.16
N SER A 246 5.69 15.95 -4.27
CA SER A 246 5.59 15.02 -3.14
C SER A 246 6.58 15.36 -2.02
N SER A 247 7.79 15.82 -2.36
CA SER A 247 8.80 16.22 -1.38
C SER A 247 8.40 17.46 -0.59
N LEU A 248 7.86 18.47 -1.29
CA LEU A 248 7.32 19.68 -0.67
C LEU A 248 6.14 19.34 0.26
N GLY A 249 5.21 18.49 -0.20
CA GLY A 249 4.12 18.02 0.65
C GLY A 249 4.61 17.34 1.93
N ASN A 250 5.66 16.51 1.86
CA ASN A 250 6.25 15.87 3.03
C ASN A 250 6.91 16.87 4.00
N LEU A 251 7.61 17.87 3.49
CA LEU A 251 8.14 18.97 4.30
C LEU A 251 7.03 19.83 4.92
N GLY A 252 5.90 20.00 4.23
CA GLY A 252 4.69 20.62 4.79
C GLY A 252 4.17 19.88 6.01
N TRP A 253 4.14 18.54 5.97
CA TRP A 253 3.77 17.72 7.13
C TRP A 253 4.76 17.84 8.29
N VAL A 254 6.06 17.90 8.00
CA VAL A 254 7.09 18.14 9.02
C VAL A 254 6.87 19.50 9.70
N ALA A 255 6.73 20.57 8.93
CA ALA A 255 6.49 21.91 9.47
C ALA A 255 5.19 21.97 10.30
N LEU A 256 4.12 21.32 9.84
CA LEU A 256 2.87 21.20 10.57
C LEU A 256 3.06 20.48 11.92
N LEU A 257 3.87 19.43 11.95
CA LEU A 257 4.18 18.68 13.19
C LEU A 257 5.02 19.49 14.17
N GLU A 258 5.81 20.43 13.67
CA GLU A 258 6.60 21.37 14.46
C GLU A 258 5.79 22.60 14.87
N SER A 259 4.51 22.66 14.48
CA SER A 259 3.60 23.80 14.67
C SER A 259 4.08 25.08 13.97
N ASP A 260 4.97 24.97 12.97
CA ASP A 260 5.31 26.05 12.05
C ASP A 260 4.27 26.10 10.92
N PHE A 261 3.10 26.64 11.28
CA PHE A 261 1.94 26.66 10.40
C PHE A 261 2.16 27.52 9.14
N GLN A 262 2.96 28.58 9.23
CA GLN A 262 3.27 29.46 8.11
C GLN A 262 4.12 28.75 7.06
N THR A 263 5.20 28.08 7.49
CA THR A 263 6.04 27.29 6.57
C THR A 263 5.27 26.10 6.00
N ALA A 264 4.46 25.42 6.82
CA ALA A 264 3.59 24.34 6.35
C ALA A 264 2.62 24.80 5.27
N GLN A 265 1.96 25.95 5.48
CA GLN A 265 1.05 26.54 4.50
C GLN A 265 1.76 26.81 3.17
N ALA A 266 2.95 27.42 3.22
CA ALA A 266 3.73 27.73 2.02
C ALA A 266 4.06 26.46 1.22
N TYR A 267 4.55 25.40 1.88
CA TYR A 267 4.85 24.14 1.21
C TYR A 267 3.62 23.47 0.60
N PHE A 268 2.50 23.44 1.32
CA PHE A 268 1.27 22.82 0.80
C PHE A 268 0.66 23.63 -0.35
N MET A 269 0.70 24.96 -0.29
CA MET A 269 0.25 25.82 -1.39
C MET A 269 1.12 25.69 -2.63
N GLU A 270 2.44 25.47 -2.48
CA GLU A 270 3.35 25.24 -3.60
C GLU A 270 3.11 23.86 -4.25
N CYS A 271 2.86 22.81 -3.46
CA CYS A 271 2.72 21.46 -4.00
C CYS A 271 1.32 21.14 -4.55
N LEU A 272 0.27 21.77 -4.05
CA LEU A 272 -1.11 21.53 -4.50
C LEU A 272 -1.30 21.69 -6.02
N PRO A 273 -0.87 22.79 -6.68
CA PRO A 273 -1.01 22.93 -8.13
C PRO A 273 -0.18 21.91 -8.91
N LEU A 274 0.95 21.44 -8.38
CA LEU A 274 1.74 20.35 -9.00
C LEU A 274 0.96 19.04 -8.98
N HIS A 275 0.34 18.69 -7.85
CA HIS A 275 -0.48 17.47 -7.73
C HIS A 275 -1.74 17.57 -8.61
N GLN A 276 -2.36 18.74 -8.71
CA GLN A 276 -3.51 19.01 -9.59
C GLN A 276 -3.15 18.85 -11.07
N HIS A 277 -2.02 19.42 -11.51
CA HIS A 277 -1.56 19.28 -12.90
C HIS A 277 -1.33 17.81 -13.28
N LEU A 278 -0.88 17.00 -12.33
CA LEU A 278 -0.65 15.56 -12.51
C LEU A 278 -1.90 14.70 -12.27
N SER A 279 -3.02 15.30 -11.87
CA SER A 279 -4.25 14.59 -11.48
C SER A 279 -4.01 13.52 -10.40
N ASP A 280 -3.04 13.73 -9.51
CA ASP A 280 -2.73 12.81 -8.40
C ASP A 280 -3.71 13.04 -7.25
N THR A 281 -4.87 12.39 -7.34
CA THR A 281 -5.97 12.56 -6.39
C THR A 281 -5.60 12.19 -4.94
N ILE A 282 -4.67 11.25 -4.73
CA ILE A 282 -4.21 10.85 -3.40
C ILE A 282 -3.40 11.99 -2.79
N GLU A 283 -2.45 12.53 -3.54
CA GLU A 283 -1.62 13.65 -3.08
C GLU A 283 -2.43 14.94 -2.92
N ILE A 284 -3.44 15.18 -3.76
CA ILE A 284 -4.37 16.31 -3.59
C ILE A 284 -5.12 16.19 -2.26
N MET A 285 -5.73 15.04 -1.97
CA MET A 285 -6.46 14.81 -0.71
C MET A 285 -5.54 15.01 0.50
N ARG A 286 -4.35 14.41 0.48
CA ARG A 286 -3.36 14.55 1.55
C ARG A 286 -2.96 16.02 1.77
N THR A 287 -2.79 16.77 0.69
CA THR A 287 -2.44 18.20 0.73
C THR A 287 -3.58 19.04 1.31
N LEU A 288 -4.82 18.79 0.92
CA LEU A 288 -6.00 19.47 1.44
C LEU A 288 -6.20 19.20 2.94
N THR A 289 -6.03 17.95 3.38
CA THR A 289 -6.04 17.62 4.82
C THR A 289 -4.96 18.39 5.58
N GLY A 290 -3.74 18.46 5.02
CA GLY A 290 -2.65 19.26 5.57
C GLY A 290 -3.01 20.74 5.73
N LEU A 291 -3.56 21.37 4.67
CA LEU A 291 -4.02 22.75 4.69
C LEU A 291 -5.16 22.99 5.71
N GLY A 292 -6.09 22.04 5.85
CA GLY A 292 -7.15 22.11 6.86
C GLY A 292 -6.59 22.10 8.29
N LEU A 293 -5.60 21.27 8.57
CA LEU A 293 -4.91 21.23 9.87
C LEU A 293 -4.09 22.50 10.13
N VAL A 294 -3.41 23.02 9.11
CA VAL A 294 -2.70 24.30 9.18
C VAL A 294 -3.66 25.43 9.53
N ALA A 295 -4.78 25.55 8.82
CA ALA A 295 -5.79 26.58 9.07
C ALA A 295 -6.42 26.43 10.47
N THR A 296 -6.62 25.19 10.95
CA THR A 296 -7.05 24.93 12.34
C THR A 296 -6.03 25.47 13.35
N GLY A 297 -4.73 25.25 13.13
CA GLY A 297 -3.64 25.77 13.95
C GLY A 297 -3.54 27.30 13.93
N LEU A 298 -3.78 27.91 12.77
CA LEU A 298 -3.87 29.37 12.58
C LEU A 298 -5.17 29.98 13.11
N ARG A 299 -6.10 29.15 13.61
CA ARG A 299 -7.43 29.54 14.10
C ARG A 299 -8.34 30.16 13.03
N ASP A 300 -8.10 29.83 11.76
CA ASP A 300 -9.00 30.15 10.66
C ASP A 300 -9.95 28.97 10.41
N ALA A 301 -11.04 28.95 11.18
CA ALA A 301 -11.95 27.82 11.17
C ALA A 301 -12.75 27.69 9.86
N ALA A 302 -13.00 28.79 9.17
CA ALA A 302 -13.71 28.77 7.90
C ALA A 302 -12.85 28.11 6.82
N VAL A 303 -11.61 28.56 6.67
CA VAL A 303 -10.65 27.97 5.71
C VAL A 303 -10.34 26.52 6.05
N ALA A 304 -10.22 26.18 7.34
CA ALA A 304 -10.02 24.80 7.77
C ALA A 304 -11.18 23.89 7.33
N TYR A 305 -12.41 24.33 7.57
CA TYR A 305 -13.61 23.60 7.19
C TYR A 305 -13.68 23.39 5.67
N ASP A 306 -13.46 24.45 4.88
CA ASP A 306 -13.50 24.38 3.42
C ASP A 306 -12.50 23.36 2.86
N HIS A 307 -11.27 23.34 3.38
CA HIS A 307 -10.27 22.35 2.98
C HIS A 307 -10.65 20.91 3.32
N PHE A 308 -11.17 20.66 4.54
CA PHE A 308 -11.62 19.33 4.92
C PHE A 308 -12.84 18.87 4.11
N VAL A 309 -13.79 19.76 3.82
CA VAL A 309 -14.96 19.44 3.00
C VAL A 309 -14.56 19.16 1.55
N ALA A 310 -13.66 19.95 0.98
CA ALA A 310 -13.13 19.70 -0.36
C ALA A 310 -12.43 18.34 -0.45
N CYS A 311 -11.63 17.99 0.56
CA CYS A 311 -10.98 16.68 0.65
C CYS A 311 -12.02 15.55 0.77
N LEU A 312 -13.01 15.71 1.65
CA LEU A 312 -14.07 14.74 1.89
C LEU A 312 -14.89 14.46 0.63
N ALA A 313 -15.22 15.50 -0.15
CA ALA A 313 -15.94 15.35 -1.41
C ALA A 313 -15.17 14.50 -2.44
N ILE A 314 -13.85 14.69 -2.54
CA ILE A 314 -12.99 13.85 -3.39
C ILE A 314 -12.97 12.42 -2.85
N ALA A 315 -12.79 12.26 -1.53
CA ALA A 315 -12.70 10.96 -0.88
C ALA A 315 -13.98 10.14 -1.04
N GLN A 316 -15.16 10.77 -0.95
CA GLN A 316 -16.45 10.12 -1.20
C GLN A 316 -16.60 9.63 -2.63
N ARG A 317 -16.23 10.46 -3.62
CA ARG A 317 -16.31 10.09 -5.05
C ARG A 317 -15.43 8.88 -5.38
N LEU A 318 -14.32 8.71 -4.66
CA LEU A 318 -13.34 7.65 -4.87
C LEU A 318 -13.51 6.45 -3.91
N ASP A 319 -14.51 6.45 -3.03
CA ASP A 319 -14.63 5.51 -1.90
C ASP A 319 -13.31 5.35 -1.11
N ALA A 320 -12.58 6.45 -0.94
CA ALA A 320 -11.27 6.48 -0.28
C ALA A 320 -11.44 6.53 1.25
N LYS A 321 -11.82 5.39 1.84
CA LYS A 321 -12.18 5.29 3.26
C LYS A 321 -11.11 5.81 4.22
N ARG A 322 -9.81 5.65 3.90
CA ARG A 322 -8.73 6.21 4.72
C ARG A 322 -8.75 7.75 4.73
N ALA A 323 -8.90 8.37 3.56
CA ALA A 323 -8.97 9.82 3.45
C ALA A 323 -10.24 10.38 4.13
N ILE A 324 -11.35 9.63 4.09
CA ILE A 324 -12.55 9.99 4.86
C ILE A 324 -12.24 10.01 6.37
N ALA A 325 -11.58 8.98 6.89
CA ALA A 325 -11.18 8.95 8.30
C ALA A 325 -10.26 10.13 8.68
N ASP A 326 -9.28 10.46 7.83
CA ASP A 326 -8.39 11.60 8.04
C ASP A 326 -9.15 12.95 8.05
N CYS A 327 -10.18 13.10 7.21
CA CYS A 327 -11.06 14.29 7.22
C CYS A 327 -11.90 14.37 8.50
N LEU A 328 -12.48 13.24 8.94
CA LEU A 328 -13.26 13.18 10.18
C LEU A 328 -12.41 13.55 11.39
N ASP A 329 -11.16 13.09 11.44
CA ASP A 329 -10.18 13.49 12.45
C ASP A 329 -9.85 14.98 12.43
N GLY A 330 -9.58 15.51 11.23
CA GLY A 330 -9.30 16.93 11.06
C GLY A 330 -10.46 17.81 11.51
N LEU A 331 -11.69 17.42 11.15
CA LEU A 331 -12.92 18.09 11.58
C LEU A 331 -13.19 17.89 13.08
N ALA A 332 -12.81 16.76 13.67
CA ALA A 332 -12.86 16.55 15.11
C ALA A 332 -11.93 17.51 15.86
N ALA A 333 -10.70 17.67 15.37
CA ALA A 333 -9.73 18.63 15.92
C ALA A 333 -10.23 20.09 15.77
N LEU A 334 -10.81 20.43 14.61
CA LEU A 334 -11.42 21.74 14.37
C LEU A 334 -12.60 22.00 15.33
N ALA A 335 -13.50 21.03 15.48
CA ALA A 335 -14.63 21.12 16.41
C ALA A 335 -14.15 21.29 17.87
N ALA A 336 -13.08 20.59 18.26
CA ALA A 336 -12.48 20.75 19.59
C ALA A 336 -11.92 22.17 19.78
N ALA A 337 -11.24 22.72 18.77
CA ALA A 337 -10.71 24.08 18.79
C ALA A 337 -11.81 25.16 18.84
N GLN A 338 -13.00 24.87 18.29
CA GLN A 338 -14.18 25.73 18.34
C GLN A 338 -15.03 25.55 19.60
N GLY A 339 -14.65 24.68 20.54
CA GLY A 339 -15.43 24.41 21.75
C GLY A 339 -16.65 23.49 21.55
N GLN A 340 -16.83 22.91 20.36
CA GLN A 340 -17.91 21.96 20.05
C GLN A 340 -17.55 20.55 20.56
N HIS A 341 -17.37 20.42 21.88
CA HIS A 341 -16.75 19.27 22.52
C HIS A 341 -17.44 17.93 22.21
N GLY A 342 -18.78 17.88 22.24
CA GLY A 342 -19.52 16.65 21.94
C GLY A 342 -19.38 16.22 20.48
N ARG A 343 -19.43 17.18 19.55
CA ARG A 343 -19.22 16.93 18.11
C ARG A 343 -17.81 16.44 17.84
N ALA A 344 -16.80 17.07 18.46
CA ALA A 344 -15.41 16.65 18.33
C ALA A 344 -15.21 15.17 18.69
N LEU A 345 -15.78 14.73 19.82
CA LEU A 345 -15.66 13.35 20.25
C LEU A 345 -16.48 12.36 19.40
N ARG A 346 -17.65 12.76 18.88
CA ARG A 346 -18.40 11.92 17.92
C ARG A 346 -17.65 11.73 16.61
N LEU A 347 -17.11 12.81 16.04
CA LEU A 347 -16.32 12.72 14.80
C LEU A 347 -15.06 11.88 14.98
N ALA A 348 -14.36 12.04 16.11
CA ALA A 348 -13.21 11.21 16.46
C ALA A 348 -13.58 9.72 16.62
N GLY A 349 -14.72 9.43 17.26
CA GLY A 349 -15.23 8.06 17.39
C GLY A 349 -15.57 7.43 16.03
N ALA A 350 -16.16 8.21 15.13
CA ALA A 350 -16.46 7.74 13.76
C ALA A 350 -15.18 7.47 12.95
N ALA A 351 -14.17 8.34 13.07
CA ALA A 351 -12.85 8.13 12.47
C ALA A 351 -12.21 6.83 12.99
N GLU A 352 -12.18 6.61 14.31
CA GLU A 352 -11.65 5.40 14.94
C GLU A 352 -12.32 4.12 14.42
N ALA A 353 -13.65 4.11 14.33
CA ALA A 353 -14.40 2.95 13.84
C ALA A 353 -14.07 2.65 12.37
N LEU A 354 -13.94 3.69 11.54
CA LEU A 354 -13.60 3.54 10.12
C LEU A 354 -12.17 3.02 9.94
N GLU A 355 -11.21 3.51 10.71
CA GLU A 355 -9.82 3.04 10.68
C GLU A 355 -9.69 1.57 11.09
N LEU A 356 -10.42 1.16 12.12
CA LEU A 356 -10.48 -0.23 12.57
C LEU A 356 -11.09 -1.13 11.49
N ALA A 357 -12.18 -0.68 10.84
CA ALA A 357 -12.83 -1.43 9.76
C ALA A 357 -11.94 -1.60 8.51
N ILE A 358 -11.06 -0.64 8.23
CA ILE A 358 -10.06 -0.74 7.14
C ILE A 358 -8.87 -1.63 7.53
N GLY A 359 -8.66 -1.91 8.82
CA GLY A 359 -7.50 -2.64 9.32
C GLY A 359 -6.21 -1.80 9.28
N ASN A 360 -6.33 -0.47 9.29
CA ASN A 360 -5.20 0.46 9.25
C ASN A 360 -5.33 1.51 10.37
N PRO A 361 -5.10 1.11 11.64
CA PRO A 361 -5.19 2.00 12.78
C PRO A 361 -4.11 3.08 12.73
N LEU A 362 -4.35 4.24 13.35
CA LEU A 362 -3.32 5.27 13.50
C LEU A 362 -2.07 4.71 14.20
N PRO A 363 -0.86 5.04 13.74
CA PRO A 363 0.37 4.78 14.48
C PRO A 363 0.39 5.49 15.85
N PRO A 364 1.16 5.00 16.84
CA PRO A 364 1.17 5.54 18.21
C PRO A 364 1.41 7.05 18.30
N TYR A 365 2.30 7.57 17.46
CA TYR A 365 2.59 9.00 17.40
C TYR A 365 1.34 9.82 17.01
N TRP A 366 0.58 9.37 16.01
CA TRP A 366 -0.64 10.04 15.56
C TRP A 366 -1.80 9.84 16.53
N GLN A 367 -1.88 8.70 17.21
CA GLN A 367 -2.82 8.50 18.32
C GLN A 367 -2.59 9.52 19.44
N LYS A 368 -1.32 9.76 19.81
CA LYS A 368 -0.94 10.78 20.79
C LYS A 368 -1.38 12.17 20.34
N ARG A 369 -1.13 12.55 19.09
CA ARG A 369 -1.57 13.86 18.55
C ARG A 369 -3.09 14.03 18.56
N ARG A 370 -3.84 12.99 18.16
CA ARG A 370 -5.32 13.00 18.25
C ARG A 370 -5.76 13.21 19.70
N ALA A 371 -5.16 12.49 20.64
CA ALA A 371 -5.47 12.63 22.07
C ALA A 371 -5.18 14.04 22.60
N GLU A 372 -4.07 14.66 22.20
CA GLU A 372 -3.72 16.04 22.54
C GLU A 372 -4.74 17.04 21.99
N ALA A 373 -5.14 16.89 20.72
CA ALA A 373 -6.14 17.75 20.08
C ALA A 373 -7.53 17.65 20.75
N LEU A 374 -7.91 16.46 21.22
CA LEU A 374 -9.20 16.21 21.88
C LEU A 374 -9.18 16.43 23.39
N ALA A 375 -8.02 16.65 24.01
CA ALA A 375 -7.89 16.84 25.45
C ALA A 375 -8.78 17.97 26.02
N PRO A 376 -8.94 19.13 25.34
CA PRO A 376 -9.88 20.16 25.80
C PRO A 376 -11.33 19.67 25.85
N ALA A 377 -11.78 18.92 24.83
CA ALA A 377 -13.13 18.37 24.78
C ALA A 377 -13.37 17.34 25.89
N ARG A 378 -12.39 16.46 26.15
CA ARG A 378 -12.47 15.49 27.24
C ARG A 378 -12.56 16.15 28.61
N ARG A 379 -11.74 17.18 28.86
CA ARG A 379 -11.78 17.93 30.13
C ARG A 379 -13.10 18.66 30.34
N ALA A 380 -13.67 19.24 29.28
CA ALA A 380 -14.91 19.99 29.37
C ALA A 380 -16.14 19.11 29.67
N LEU A 381 -16.17 17.88 29.12
CA LEU A 381 -17.31 16.96 29.27
C LEU A 381 -17.14 15.99 30.45
N GLY A 382 -15.91 15.72 30.89
CA GLY A 382 -15.61 14.66 31.85
C GLY A 382 -15.64 13.26 31.22
N ASP A 383 -15.13 12.27 31.94
CA ASP A 383 -14.83 10.94 31.38
C ASP A 383 -16.08 10.19 30.88
N ALA A 384 -17.16 10.19 31.66
CA ALA A 384 -18.38 9.44 31.32
C ALA A 384 -19.05 9.98 30.05
N ALA A 385 -19.30 11.29 29.98
CA ALA A 385 -19.89 11.92 28.79
C ALA A 385 -18.94 11.85 27.59
N SER A 386 -17.62 11.91 27.82
CA SER A 386 -16.65 11.74 26.73
C SER A 386 -16.70 10.34 26.12
N ALA A 387 -16.80 9.30 26.96
CA ALA A 387 -16.92 7.92 26.51
C ALA A 387 -18.24 7.69 25.75
N GLU A 388 -19.34 8.29 26.21
CA GLU A 388 -20.64 8.25 25.53
C GLU A 388 -20.57 8.89 24.14
N MET A 389 -19.98 10.08 24.01
CA MET A 389 -19.86 10.76 22.71
C MET A 389 -18.94 10.00 21.75
N LEU A 390 -17.83 9.45 22.23
CA LEU A 390 -16.96 8.58 21.41
C LEU A 390 -17.72 7.34 20.93
N LEU A 391 -18.48 6.69 21.81
CA LEU A 391 -19.29 5.53 21.44
C LEU A 391 -20.35 5.89 20.42
N ALA A 392 -21.07 7.00 20.62
CA ALA A 392 -22.06 7.50 19.68
C ALA A 392 -21.46 7.74 18.28
N GLY A 393 -20.22 8.23 18.22
CA GLY A 393 -19.45 8.33 16.98
C GLY A 393 -19.12 6.98 16.35
N ARG A 394 -18.62 6.03 17.15
CA ARG A 394 -18.19 4.70 16.67
C ARG A 394 -19.31 3.87 16.07
N ILE A 395 -20.55 4.07 16.51
CA ILE A 395 -21.72 3.35 15.99
C ILE A 395 -22.37 4.04 14.79
N MET A 396 -21.87 5.20 14.35
CA MET A 396 -22.38 5.86 13.15
C MET A 396 -22.08 5.01 11.91
N THR A 397 -23.06 4.90 11.03
CA THR A 397 -22.82 4.47 9.65
C THR A 397 -21.98 5.52 8.92
N LEU A 398 -21.24 5.12 7.88
CA LEU A 398 -20.43 6.05 7.09
C LEU A 398 -21.23 7.27 6.57
N PRO A 399 -22.46 7.12 6.03
CA PRO A 399 -23.28 8.27 5.65
C PRO A 399 -23.64 9.19 6.83
N GLN A 400 -23.90 8.65 8.02
CA GLN A 400 -24.19 9.46 9.21
C GLN A 400 -22.97 10.25 9.68
N ALA A 401 -21.80 9.60 9.70
CA ALA A 401 -20.54 10.27 10.06
C ALA A 401 -20.22 11.43 9.10
N ILE A 402 -20.44 11.23 7.80
CA ILE A 402 -20.26 12.28 6.80
C ILE A 402 -21.28 13.41 6.97
N ALA A 403 -22.54 13.08 7.24
CA ALA A 403 -23.57 14.11 7.50
C ALA A 403 -23.24 14.96 8.74
N GLU A 404 -22.78 14.33 9.83
CA GLU A 404 -22.30 15.03 11.04
C GLU A 404 -21.10 15.93 10.73
N ALA A 405 -20.19 15.47 9.87
CA ALA A 405 -19.02 16.22 9.43
C ALA A 405 -19.40 17.47 8.62
N LEU A 406 -20.41 17.36 7.75
CA LEU A 406 -20.89 18.43 6.87
C LEU A 406 -21.93 19.36 7.52
N ALA A 407 -22.41 19.02 8.73
CA ALA A 407 -23.38 19.85 9.42
C ALA A 407 -22.81 21.24 9.73
N PRO A 408 -23.56 22.33 9.48
CA PRO A 408 -23.11 23.66 9.86
C PRO A 408 -22.90 23.73 11.37
N SER A 409 -21.80 24.35 11.79
CA SER A 409 -21.55 24.67 13.19
C SER A 409 -22.72 25.48 13.75
N ALA A 410 -23.45 24.94 14.72
CA ALA A 410 -24.47 25.72 15.41
C ALA A 410 -23.78 26.93 16.07
N PRO A 411 -24.29 28.16 15.89
CA PRO A 411 -23.73 29.32 16.57
C PRO A 411 -23.84 29.10 18.09
N SER A 412 -22.71 29.23 18.77
CA SER A 412 -22.54 29.16 20.22
C SER A 412 -23.27 30.28 20.95
#